data_AF-A0A376GEP6-F1
#
_entry.id   AF-A0A376GEP6-F1
#
_cell.length_a   1.000
_cell.length_b   1.000
_cell.length_c   1.000
_cell.angle_alpha   90.00
_cell.angle_beta   90.00
_cell.angle_gamma   90.00
#
_symmetry.space_group_name_H-M   'P 1'
#
loop_
_entity.id
_entity.type
_entity.pdbx_description
1 polymer ?
#
loop_
_entity_poly.entity_id
_entity_poly.type
_entity_poly.pdbx_seq_one_letter_code
_entity_poly.pdbx_strand_id
1 'polypeptide(L)' 'MDKRQFSEKDISTKLITPAKENAGWDRMHPYFEQKTFTDARIHICGNLTARGK' A
#
# COMPACT_ATOMS: atom_id res chain seq x y z
N MET A 1 -10.13 -12.68 -18.38
CA MET A 1 -9.61 -12.45 -17.02
C MET A 1 -10.71 -11.86 -16.17
N ASP A 2 -11.31 -12.63 -15.27
CA ASP A 2 -12.33 -12.09 -14.37
C ASP A 2 -11.64 -11.32 -13.23
N LYS A 3 -11.83 -10.01 -13.20
CA LYS A 3 -11.19 -9.13 -12.20
C LYS A 3 -11.66 -9.43 -10.78
N ARG A 4 -12.81 -10.09 -10.61
CA ARG A 4 -13.42 -10.39 -9.30
C ARG A 4 -12.80 -11.60 -8.61
N GLN A 5 -11.98 -12.38 -9.31
CA GLN A 5 -11.29 -13.54 -8.74
C GLN A 5 -9.93 -13.20 -8.11
N PHE A 6 -9.46 -11.96 -8.31
CA PHE A 6 -8.17 -11.52 -7.81
C PHE A 6 -8.31 -10.87 -6.44
N SER A 7 -7.35 -11.16 -5.55
CA SER A 7 -7.21 -10.41 -4.30
C SER A 7 -6.76 -8.97 -4.59
N GLU A 8 -6.91 -8.07 -3.61
CA GLU A 8 -6.41 -6.69 -3.73
C GLU A 8 -4.92 -6.64 -4.12
N LYS A 9 -4.11 -7.53 -3.54
CA LYS A 9 -2.68 -7.67 -3.82
C LYS A 9 -2.42 -8.14 -5.25
N ASP A 10 -3.23 -9.10 -5.73
CA ASP A 10 -3.15 -9.58 -7.11
C ASP A 10 -3.49 -8.47 -8.10
N ILE A 11 -4.48 -7.63 -7.80
CA ILE A 11 -4.84 -6.49 -8.65
C ILE A 11 -3.72 -5.46 -8.69
N SER A 12 -3.12 -5.12 -7.53
CA SER A 12 -2.01 -4.16 -7.45
C SER A 12 -0.83 -4.62 -8.32
N THR A 13 -0.39 -5.86 -8.13
CA THR A 13 0.81 -6.39 -8.80
C THR A 13 0.58 -6.76 -10.26
N LYS A 14 -0.54 -7.42 -10.60
CA LYS A 14 -0.77 -7.96 -11.95
C LYS A 14 -1.42 -6.97 -12.90
N LEU A 15 -2.06 -5.91 -12.40
CA LEU A 15 -2.79 -4.95 -13.23
C LEU A 15 -2.25 -3.52 -13.08
N ILE A 16 -2.08 -3.02 -11.85
CA ILE A 16 -1.71 -1.62 -11.62
C ILE A 16 -0.22 -1.38 -11.89
N THR A 17 0.67 -2.25 -11.42
CA THR A 17 2.12 -2.16 -11.65
C THR A 17 2.50 -2.10 -13.14
N PRO A 18 2.04 -3.01 -14.02
CA PRO A 18 2.35 -2.93 -15.44
C PRO A 18 1.71 -1.71 -16.13
N ALA A 19 0.55 -1.24 -15.64
CA ALA A 19 -0.08 -0.03 -16.18
C ALA A 19 0.74 1.23 -15.86
N LYS A 20 1.35 1.32 -14.68
CA LYS A 20 2.25 2.42 -14.30
C LYS A 20 3.51 2.42 -15.14
N GLU A 21 4.11 1.25 -15.36
CA GLU A 21 5.30 1.09 -16.21
C GLU A 21 5.03 1.56 -17.65
N ASN A 22 3.88 1.18 -18.21
CA ASN A 22 3.45 1.64 -19.53
C ASN A 22 3.19 3.16 -19.57
N ALA A 23 2.87 3.79 -18.44
CA ALA A 23 2.70 5.23 -18.30
C ALA A 23 4.05 5.98 -18.09
N GLY A 24 5.18 5.29 -18.21
CA GLY A 24 6.52 5.91 -18.10
C GLY A 24 7.02 6.07 -16.66
N TRP A 25 6.42 5.36 -15.70
CA TRP A 25 6.91 5.31 -14.32
C TRP A 25 8.13 4.37 -14.25
N ASP A 26 9.31 4.92 -13.95
CA ASP A 26 10.60 4.21 -13.85
C ASP A 26 10.68 3.24 -12.65
N ARG A 27 11.07 1.98 -12.89
CA ARG A 27 11.25 0.96 -11.84
C ARG A 27 12.44 1.22 -10.92
N MET A 28 13.40 2.07 -11.30
CA MET A 28 14.55 2.39 -10.44
C MET A 28 14.15 3.14 -9.16
N HIS A 29 13.02 3.86 -9.18
CA HIS A 29 12.42 4.43 -7.99
C HIS A 29 11.29 3.51 -7.54
N PRO A 30 11.50 2.64 -6.53
CA PRO A 30 10.48 1.71 -6.11
C PRO A 30 9.24 2.50 -5.65
N TYR A 31 8.13 2.29 -6.35
CA TYR A 31 6.82 2.70 -5.89
C TYR A 31 6.47 1.80 -4.71
N PHE A 32 6.31 2.40 -3.54
CA PHE A 32 5.93 1.63 -2.37
C PHE A 32 4.45 1.28 -2.45
N GLU A 33 4.16 0.01 -2.67
CA GLU A 33 2.81 -0.53 -2.52
C GLU A 33 2.47 -0.54 -1.02
N GLN A 34 1.36 0.11 -0.64
CA GLN A 34 0.86 0.14 0.75
C GLN A 34 1.83 0.75 1.79
N LYS A 35 2.59 1.80 1.44
CA LYS A 35 3.39 2.52 2.43
C LYS A 35 2.51 3.23 3.45
N THR A 36 2.67 2.89 4.71
CA THR A 36 2.15 3.69 5.82
C THR A 36 3.01 4.94 5.94
N PHE A 37 2.45 6.09 5.56
CA PHE A 37 3.11 7.40 5.71
C PHE A 37 2.86 8.02 7.09
N THR A 38 1.92 7.45 7.84
CA THR A 38 1.55 7.90 9.18
C THR A 38 2.27 7.07 10.23
N ASP A 39 2.71 7.75 11.27
CA ASP A 39 3.52 7.21 12.37
C ASP A 39 2.65 6.49 13.43
N ALA A 40 1.78 5.61 12.91
CA ALA A 40 0.69 4.90 13.59
C ALA A 40 -0.29 5.81 14.36
N ARG A 41 -1.36 5.20 14.90
CA ARG A 41 -2.33 5.92 15.75
C ARG A 41 -1.82 5.99 17.20
N ILE A 42 -2.08 7.11 17.86
CA ILE A 42 -1.89 7.24 19.31
C ILE A 42 -3.12 6.62 19.98
N HIS A 43 -2.88 5.62 20.82
CA HIS A 43 -3.90 4.97 21.64
C HIS A 43 -3.85 5.56 23.05
N ILE A 44 -4.99 6.06 23.53
CA ILE A 44 -5.14 6.62 24.88
C ILE A 44 -6.09 5.72 25.65
N CYS A 45 -5.60 5.11 26.73
CA CYS A 45 -6.39 4.30 27.66
C CYS A 45 -6.23 4.88 29.07
N GLY A 46 -7.20 5.69 29.50
CA GLY A 46 -7.11 6.42 30.78
C GLY A 46 -5.91 7.36 30.79
N ASN A 47 -5.02 7.21 31.79
CA ASN A 47 -3.79 8.00 31.91
C ASN A 47 -2.61 7.41 31.11
N LEU A 48 -2.80 6.30 30.39
CA LEU A 48 -1.75 5.66 29.60
C LEU A 48 -1.85 6.09 28.14
N THR A 49 -0.71 6.53 27.59
CA THR A 49 -0.57 6.84 26.17
C THR A 49 0.42 5.87 25.54
N ALA A 50 0.02 5.23 24.44
CA ALA A 50 0.88 4.32 23.68
C ALA A 50 0.79 4.66 22.19
N ARG A 51 1.92 4.67 21.51
CA ARG A 51 1.97 4.79 20.05
C ARG A 51 1.90 3.39 19.46
N GLY A 52 0.97 3.15 18.52
CA GLY A 52 1.00 1.92 17.72
C GLY A 52 2.38 1.79 17.05
N LYS A 53 2.94 0.58 16.99
CA LYS A 53 4.13 0.32 16.17
C LYS A 53 3.70 -0.15 14.79
#